data_AF-A0A816GKQ9-F1
#
_entry.id   AF-A0A816GKQ9-F1
#
_cell.length_a   1.000
_cell.length_b   1.000
_cell.length_c   1.000
_cell.angle_alpha   90.00
_cell.angle_beta   90.00
_cell.angle_gamma   90.00
#
_symmetry.space_group_name_H-M   'P 1'
#
loop_
_entity.id
_entity.type
_entity.pdbx_description
1 polymer ?
#
loop_
_entity_poly.entity_id
_entity_poly.type
_entity_poly.pdbx_seq_one_letter_code
_entity_poly.pdbx_strand_id
1 'polypeptide(L)'
;MLESRKVKSYPYPAEMDPYLVYFSEESEKIMFGLIVLLITLTLITHSCCDPSTANVYVDEQQEQCSQQSNDDTSCTDGDGKIFDQLTSSNLHSEKMADANERSFIMIKPDGVQRGLVGDILRRFEQRGYKLVALKMIQAPRALLESHYEEHKGKKFYEPLLSYIGSGPVVAMVWEGLNVITVGRKMLGATDPAKSEPGTIRGDYAIVTGRNIVHGSDSDKAAKREIDLWFRPDEIANWPHTAERWIYE
;
A
#
# COMPACT_ATOMS: atom_id res chain seq x y z
N MET A 1 -60.88 -35.58 -6.49
CA MET A 1 -60.79 -35.48 -5.01
C MET A 1 -59.35 -35.13 -4.68
N LEU A 2 -59.12 -33.94 -4.15
CA LEU A 2 -57.82 -33.44 -3.70
C LEU A 2 -57.64 -33.86 -2.25
N GLU A 3 -56.62 -34.65 -1.95
CA GLU A 3 -56.29 -35.02 -0.58
C GLU A 3 -55.06 -34.22 -0.13
N SER A 4 -55.33 -33.22 0.70
CA SER A 4 -54.37 -32.27 1.25
C SER A 4 -53.39 -32.96 2.22
N ARG A 5 -52.11 -33.06 1.85
CA ARG A 5 -51.04 -33.37 2.81
C ARG A 5 -50.79 -32.15 3.69
N LYS A 6 -51.13 -32.25 4.98
CA LYS A 6 -50.75 -31.29 6.02
C LYS A 6 -49.22 -31.26 6.14
N VAL A 7 -48.62 -30.13 5.78
CA VAL A 7 -47.21 -29.81 6.11
C VAL A 7 -47.17 -29.37 7.56
N LYS A 8 -46.44 -30.09 8.42
CA LYS A 8 -46.12 -29.61 9.78
C LYS A 8 -45.06 -28.52 9.66
N SER A 9 -45.43 -27.28 9.95
CA SER A 9 -44.50 -26.17 10.16
C SER A 9 -43.90 -26.29 11.58
N TYR A 10 -42.58 -26.44 11.66
CA TYR A 10 -41.87 -26.27 12.93
C TYR A 10 -41.50 -24.78 13.08
N PRO A 11 -41.75 -24.15 14.24
CA PRO A 11 -41.35 -22.77 14.45
C PRO A 11 -39.82 -22.69 14.52
N TYR A 12 -39.23 -21.82 13.69
CA TYR A 12 -37.85 -21.38 13.83
C TYR A 12 -37.76 -20.46 15.05
N PRO A 13 -36.84 -20.68 16.01
CA PRO A 13 -36.56 -19.69 17.04
C PRO A 13 -35.93 -18.46 16.36
N ALA A 14 -36.53 -17.30 16.58
CA ALA A 14 -35.90 -16.03 16.32
C ALA A 14 -34.75 -15.85 17.32
N GLU A 15 -33.62 -15.35 16.85
CA GLU A 15 -32.35 -15.11 17.57
C GLU A 15 -31.38 -16.30 17.61
N MET A 16 -30.67 -16.53 16.50
CA MET A 16 -29.31 -17.10 16.52
C MET A 16 -28.38 -16.20 15.73
N ASP A 17 -27.31 -15.75 16.39
CA ASP A 17 -26.22 -14.96 15.83
C ASP A 17 -25.42 -15.79 14.82
N PRO A 18 -25.31 -15.37 13.54
CA PRO A 18 -24.62 -16.14 12.51
C PRO A 18 -23.08 -16.16 12.65
N TYR A 19 -22.50 -15.55 13.69
CA TYR A 19 -21.05 -15.47 13.90
C TYR A 19 -20.50 -16.25 15.09
N LEU A 20 -21.34 -16.95 15.87
CA LEU A 20 -20.86 -17.71 17.02
C LEU A 20 -20.41 -19.12 16.62
N VAL A 21 -19.11 -19.30 16.42
CA VAL A 21 -18.47 -20.61 16.23
C VAL A 21 -18.44 -21.33 17.58
N TYR A 22 -19.29 -22.33 17.76
CA TYR A 22 -19.21 -23.24 18.92
C TYR A 22 -18.06 -24.22 18.71
N PHE A 23 -16.95 -23.99 19.42
CA PHE A 23 -15.88 -24.98 19.57
C PHE A 23 -16.32 -26.03 20.60
N SER A 24 -16.15 -27.32 20.31
CA SER A 24 -16.44 -28.37 21.29
C SER A 24 -15.40 -28.31 22.43
N GLU A 25 -15.79 -28.67 23.65
CA GLU A 25 -14.89 -28.74 24.82
C GLU A 25 -13.62 -29.59 24.57
N GLU A 26 -13.65 -30.51 23.61
CA GLU A 26 -12.47 -31.28 23.20
C GLU A 26 -11.47 -30.45 22.40
N SER A 27 -11.93 -29.53 21.55
CA SER A 27 -11.06 -28.67 20.74
C SER A 27 -10.33 -27.61 21.57
N GLU A 28 -10.94 -27.10 22.64
CA GLU A 28 -10.27 -26.21 23.60
C GLU A 28 -9.13 -26.93 24.31
N LYS A 29 -9.35 -28.18 24.77
CA LYS A 29 -8.32 -28.98 25.43
C LYS A 29 -7.12 -29.25 24.52
N ILE A 30 -7.36 -29.49 23.23
CA ILE A 30 -6.29 -29.68 22.22
C ILE A 30 -5.52 -28.38 22.00
N MET A 31 -6.20 -27.24 21.92
CA MET A 31 -5.57 -25.94 21.72
C MET A 31 -4.70 -25.53 22.93
N PHE A 32 -5.21 -25.70 24.15
CA PHE A 32 -4.43 -25.45 25.37
C PHE A 32 -3.23 -26.40 25.47
N GLY A 33 -3.38 -27.67 25.07
CA GLY A 33 -2.27 -28.63 25.02
C GLY A 33 -1.15 -28.20 24.08
N LEU A 34 -1.48 -27.70 22.88
CA LEU A 34 -0.49 -27.21 21.91
C LEU A 34 0.22 -25.94 22.37
N ILE A 35 -0.50 -25.02 23.03
CA ILE A 35 0.09 -23.79 23.58
C ILE A 35 1.07 -24.12 24.72
N VAL A 36 0.70 -25.02 25.64
CA VAL A 36 1.59 -25.45 26.74
C VAL A 36 2.82 -26.20 26.20
N LEU A 37 2.67 -27.02 25.16
CA LEU A 37 3.79 -27.72 24.50
C LEU A 37 4.75 -26.72 23.83
N LEU A 38 4.23 -25.69 23.15
CA LEU A 38 5.05 -24.64 22.53
C LEU A 38 5.79 -23.78 23.55
N ILE A 39 5.13 -23.41 24.66
CA ILE A 39 5.78 -22.64 25.74
C ILE A 39 6.88 -23.48 26.40
N THR A 40 6.64 -24.76 26.67
CA THR A 40 7.64 -25.64 27.27
C THR A 40 8.82 -25.91 26.33
N LEU A 41 8.59 -26.10 25.03
CA LEU A 41 9.66 -26.20 24.03
C LEU A 41 10.50 -24.92 23.93
N THR A 42 9.86 -23.74 24.05
CA THR A 42 10.56 -22.44 23.98
C THR A 42 11.40 -22.17 25.23
N LEU A 43 10.97 -22.64 26.40
CA LEU A 43 11.75 -22.54 27.63
C LEU A 43 12.94 -23.50 27.65
N ILE A 44 12.80 -24.69 27.06
CA ILE A 44 13.91 -25.66 26.93
C ILE A 44 15.00 -25.11 26.00
N THR A 45 14.65 -24.38 24.93
CA THR A 45 15.65 -23.79 24.03
C THR A 45 16.36 -22.56 24.61
N HIS A 46 15.76 -21.86 25.58
CA HIS A 46 16.40 -20.73 26.28
C HIS A 46 17.36 -21.15 27.40
N SER A 47 17.30 -22.40 27.89
CA SER A 47 18.27 -22.91 28.88
C SER A 47 19.57 -23.45 28.28
N CYS A 48 19.78 -23.40 26.96
CA CYS A 48 20.99 -23.91 26.30
C CYS A 48 21.92 -22.85 25.69
N CYS A 49 21.68 -21.55 25.90
CA CYS A 49 22.61 -20.49 25.50
C CYS A 49 23.01 -19.66 26.71
N ASP A 50 24.10 -20.06 27.35
CA ASP A 50 24.83 -19.25 28.33
C ASP A 50 26.00 -18.54 27.61
N PRO A 51 25.98 -17.21 27.44
CA PRO A 51 27.14 -16.46 26.97
C PRO A 51 27.85 -15.79 28.15
N SER A 52 28.28 -16.55 29.15
CA SER A 52 29.14 -16.04 30.23
C SER A 52 30.62 -16.00 29.84
N THR A 53 31.02 -15.37 28.74
CA THR A 53 32.41 -14.91 28.52
C THR A 53 32.50 -13.81 27.46
N ALA A 54 32.35 -12.54 27.85
CA ALA A 54 32.98 -11.40 27.17
C ALA A 54 32.94 -10.18 28.10
N ASN A 55 34.00 -9.99 28.86
CA ASN A 55 34.27 -8.78 29.60
C ASN A 55 35.16 -7.83 28.77
N VAL A 56 35.08 -6.55 29.13
CA VAL A 56 36.08 -5.46 29.05
C VAL A 56 35.99 -4.44 27.90
N TYR A 57 35.94 -3.18 28.34
CA TYR A 57 36.25 -1.87 27.72
C TYR A 57 35.11 -1.05 27.10
N VAL A 58 34.51 -0.16 27.91
CA VAL A 58 34.13 1.19 27.47
C VAL A 58 34.67 2.16 28.52
N ASP A 59 35.56 3.03 28.08
CA ASP A 59 36.25 4.04 28.89
C ASP A 59 35.36 5.28 29.05
N GLU A 60 35.30 5.78 30.28
CA GLU A 60 34.68 7.05 30.66
C GLU A 60 35.60 8.21 30.26
N GLN A 61 35.14 9.14 29.42
CA GLN A 61 35.56 10.53 29.54
C GLN A 61 34.36 11.47 29.37
N GLN A 62 34.09 12.19 30.44
CA GLN A 62 33.17 13.30 30.57
C GLN A 62 33.99 14.61 30.56
N GLU A 63 33.32 15.72 30.23
CA GLU A 63 33.77 17.14 30.31
C GLU A 63 34.75 17.60 29.19
N GLN A 64 34.50 18.68 28.44
CA GLN A 64 34.01 19.99 28.87
C GLN A 64 33.41 20.81 27.71
N CYS A 65 32.41 21.61 28.06
CA CYS A 65 31.74 22.62 27.25
C CYS A 65 32.64 23.85 27.01
N SER A 66 32.60 24.45 25.81
CA SER A 66 32.46 25.92 25.60
C SER A 66 32.84 26.36 24.17
N GLN A 67 31.90 26.99 23.47
CA GLN A 67 31.95 28.40 23.03
C GLN A 67 30.99 28.62 21.84
N GLN A 68 30.01 29.48 22.08
CA GLN A 68 29.23 30.17 21.05
C GLN A 68 30.17 30.94 20.10
N SER A 69 29.99 30.74 18.80
CA SER A 69 30.26 31.76 17.80
C SER A 69 29.07 31.79 16.84
N ASN A 70 28.19 32.77 17.05
CA ASN A 70 27.40 33.31 15.95
C ASN A 70 28.40 33.93 14.99
N ASP A 71 28.60 33.33 13.82
CA ASP A 71 29.36 33.96 12.75
C ASP A 71 28.60 33.79 11.44
N ASP A 72 27.78 34.79 11.12
CA ASP A 72 27.26 35.05 9.79
C ASP A 72 28.44 35.37 8.87
N THR A 73 29.17 34.34 8.42
CA THR A 73 30.22 34.51 7.42
C THR A 73 29.61 34.38 6.03
N SER A 74 29.16 35.50 5.49
CA SER A 74 28.85 35.60 4.05
C SER A 74 30.17 35.57 3.26
N CYS A 75 30.49 34.42 2.66
CA CYS A 75 31.55 34.34 1.67
C CYS A 75 30.95 34.59 0.28
N THR A 76 31.38 35.67 -0.39
CA THR A 76 31.05 35.95 -1.80
C THR A 76 32.16 35.44 -2.70
N ASP A 77 31.83 34.96 -3.89
CA ASP A 77 32.80 34.77 -4.97
C ASP A 77 33.19 36.11 -5.61
N GLY A 78 34.21 36.09 -6.46
CA GLY A 78 34.80 37.27 -7.12
C GLY A 78 33.86 38.06 -8.03
N ASP A 79 32.61 37.63 -8.19
CA ASP A 79 31.58 38.26 -9.03
C ASP A 79 30.40 38.84 -8.23
N GLY A 80 30.46 38.82 -6.88
CA GLY A 80 29.51 39.53 -6.02
C GLY A 80 28.08 38.99 -6.07
N LYS A 81 27.87 37.73 -6.45
CA LYS A 81 26.57 37.07 -6.30
C LYS A 81 26.49 36.43 -4.91
N ILE A 82 25.40 36.74 -4.21
CA ILE A 82 25.00 36.03 -2.99
C ILE A 82 24.67 34.61 -3.43
N PHE A 83 25.55 33.66 -3.13
CA PHE A 83 25.19 32.24 -3.17
C PHE A 83 24.25 32.05 -1.98
N ASP A 84 22.95 32.07 -2.25
CA ASP A 84 21.96 31.65 -1.26
C ASP A 84 22.38 30.24 -0.86
N GLN A 85 22.92 30.09 0.36
CA GLN A 85 23.08 28.77 0.96
C GLN A 85 21.66 28.23 1.00
N LEU A 86 21.30 27.39 0.03
CA LEU A 86 20.16 26.50 0.12
C LEU A 86 20.39 25.69 1.40
N THR A 87 19.86 26.23 2.49
CA THR A 87 20.07 25.72 3.84
C THR A 87 19.62 24.27 3.87
N SER A 88 20.35 23.40 4.58
CA SER A 88 19.96 21.98 4.73
C SER A 88 18.52 21.82 5.26
N SER A 89 17.96 22.85 5.89
CA SER A 89 16.55 22.95 6.28
C SER A 89 15.58 23.06 5.10
N ASN A 90 15.92 23.77 4.02
CA ASN A 90 15.09 23.85 2.82
C ASN A 90 15.11 22.53 2.03
N LEU A 91 16.27 21.85 1.96
CA LEU A 91 16.36 20.51 1.35
C LEU A 91 15.62 19.43 2.16
N HIS A 92 15.68 19.48 3.51
CA HIS A 92 14.89 18.56 4.35
C HIS A 92 13.39 18.81 4.21
N SER A 93 12.98 20.08 4.16
CA SER A 93 11.59 20.48 3.93
C SER A 93 11.06 19.97 2.58
N GLU A 94 11.83 20.10 1.50
CA GLU A 94 11.43 19.60 0.17
C GLU A 94 11.41 18.06 0.11
N LYS A 95 12.39 17.37 0.70
CA LYS A 95 12.39 15.89 0.81
C LYS A 95 11.20 15.35 1.61
N MET A 96 10.82 16.02 2.69
CA MET A 96 9.69 15.63 3.54
C MET A 96 8.34 16.00 2.92
N ALA A 97 8.26 17.08 2.13
CA ALA A 97 7.07 17.40 1.36
C ALA A 97 6.77 16.32 0.31
N ASP A 98 7.81 15.80 -0.35
CA ASP A 98 7.69 14.74 -1.36
C ASP A 98 7.39 13.37 -0.72
N ALA A 99 7.74 13.14 0.56
CA ALA A 99 7.32 11.94 1.31
C ALA A 99 5.79 11.82 1.49
N ASN A 100 5.03 12.88 1.24
CA ASN A 100 3.56 12.89 1.26
C ASN A 100 2.93 12.85 -0.16
N GLU A 101 3.73 12.67 -1.23
CA GLU A 101 3.20 12.48 -2.58
C GLU A 101 2.26 11.27 -2.61
N ARG A 102 1.16 11.37 -3.36
CA ARG A 102 0.17 10.30 -3.50
C ARG A 102 -0.06 9.94 -4.96
N SER A 103 -0.19 8.63 -5.24
CA SER A 103 -0.56 8.12 -6.56
C SER A 103 -1.84 7.29 -6.48
N PHE A 104 -2.71 7.46 -7.47
CA PHE A 104 -3.82 6.55 -7.69
C PHE A 104 -3.34 5.35 -8.51
N ILE A 105 -3.58 4.15 -8.00
CA ILE A 105 -3.33 2.88 -8.68
C ILE A 105 -4.63 2.10 -8.73
N MET A 106 -4.90 1.41 -9.83
CA MET A 106 -6.10 0.59 -9.98
C MET A 106 -5.77 -0.76 -10.61
N ILE A 107 -6.14 -1.83 -9.93
CA ILE A 107 -6.13 -3.19 -10.50
C ILE A 107 -7.40 -3.34 -11.33
N LYS A 108 -7.20 -3.59 -12.62
CA LYS A 108 -8.25 -3.72 -13.65
C LYS A 108 -8.97 -5.07 -13.50
N PRO A 109 -10.10 -5.28 -14.20
CA PRO A 109 -10.90 -6.49 -14.02
C PRO A 109 -10.14 -7.78 -14.30
N ASP A 110 -9.24 -7.78 -15.29
CA ASP A 110 -8.37 -8.92 -15.59
C ASP A 110 -7.41 -9.27 -14.44
N GLY A 111 -6.89 -8.28 -13.71
CA GLY A 111 -6.05 -8.52 -12.53
C GLY A 111 -6.83 -9.12 -11.36
N VAL A 112 -8.07 -8.68 -11.16
CA VAL A 112 -8.96 -9.25 -10.14
C VAL A 112 -9.35 -10.69 -10.50
N GLN A 113 -9.80 -10.93 -11.73
CA GLN A 113 -10.21 -12.26 -12.22
C GLN A 113 -9.09 -13.29 -12.17
N ARG A 114 -7.82 -12.85 -12.23
CA ARG A 114 -6.64 -13.70 -12.17
C ARG A 114 -6.06 -13.87 -10.77
N GLY A 115 -6.70 -13.31 -9.74
CA GLY A 115 -6.25 -13.44 -8.35
C GLY A 115 -4.98 -12.65 -8.02
N LEU A 116 -4.63 -11.61 -8.78
CA LEU A 116 -3.38 -10.85 -8.63
C LEU A 116 -3.46 -9.70 -7.62
N VAL A 117 -4.58 -9.53 -6.91
CA VAL A 117 -4.79 -8.42 -5.98
C VAL A 117 -3.74 -8.41 -4.87
N GLY A 118 -3.55 -9.55 -4.19
CA GLY A 118 -2.58 -9.67 -3.11
C GLY A 118 -1.13 -9.49 -3.59
N ASP A 119 -0.78 -10.04 -4.75
CA ASP A 119 0.57 -9.90 -5.32
C ASP A 119 0.91 -8.46 -5.65
N ILE A 120 -0.04 -7.70 -6.20
CA ILE A 120 0.17 -6.29 -6.54
C ILE A 120 0.27 -5.45 -5.27
N LEU A 121 -0.64 -5.62 -4.30
CA LEU A 121 -0.57 -4.93 -3.01
C LEU A 121 0.78 -5.16 -2.32
N ARG A 122 1.19 -6.43 -2.23
CA ARG A 122 2.44 -6.85 -1.60
C ARG A 122 3.65 -6.14 -2.20
N ARG A 123 3.71 -5.92 -3.53
CA ARG A 123 4.83 -5.22 -4.17
C ARG A 123 4.95 -3.76 -3.71
N PHE A 124 3.84 -3.07 -3.48
CA PHE A 124 3.86 -1.70 -2.96
C PHE A 124 4.20 -1.67 -1.46
N GLU A 125 3.64 -2.59 -0.67
CA GLU A 125 3.96 -2.73 0.77
C GLU A 125 5.45 -3.03 0.99
N GLN A 126 6.00 -4.02 0.29
CA GLN A 126 7.42 -4.40 0.40
C GLN A 126 8.37 -3.30 -0.08
N ARG A 127 7.90 -2.38 -0.93
CA ARG A 127 8.67 -1.22 -1.34
C ARG A 127 8.76 -0.15 -0.24
N GLY A 128 7.83 -0.17 0.71
CA GLY A 128 7.75 0.81 1.81
C GLY A 128 6.72 1.92 1.60
N TYR A 129 5.88 1.84 0.56
CA TYR A 129 4.81 2.83 0.38
C TYR A 129 3.69 2.63 1.39
N LYS A 130 3.08 3.74 1.81
CA LYS A 130 1.98 3.74 2.77
C LYS A 130 0.64 3.63 2.04
N LEU A 131 -0.14 2.59 2.36
CA LEU A 131 -1.51 2.47 1.84
C LEU A 131 -2.42 3.45 2.61
N VAL A 132 -3.06 4.39 1.90
CA VAL A 132 -3.94 5.39 2.53
C VAL A 132 -5.41 5.25 2.11
N ALA A 133 -5.71 4.52 1.03
CA ALA A 133 -7.08 4.13 0.71
C ALA A 133 -7.12 2.87 -0.17
N LEU A 134 -8.17 2.06 0.00
CA LEU A 134 -8.39 0.82 -0.75
C LEU A 134 -9.88 0.54 -0.84
N LYS A 135 -10.40 0.25 -2.04
CA LYS A 135 -11.74 -0.32 -2.21
C LYS A 135 -11.87 -1.17 -3.47
N MET A 136 -12.68 -2.23 -3.35
CA MET A 136 -13.14 -2.99 -4.51
C MET A 136 -14.52 -2.47 -4.93
N ILE A 137 -14.69 -2.17 -6.21
CA ILE A 137 -15.93 -1.61 -6.74
C ILE A 137 -16.20 -2.09 -8.17
N GLN A 138 -17.47 -2.33 -8.48
CA GLN A 138 -17.94 -2.36 -9.87
C GLN A 138 -18.16 -0.91 -10.31
N ALA A 139 -17.16 -0.33 -10.99
CA ALA A 139 -17.18 1.10 -11.30
C ALA A 139 -18.36 1.46 -12.23
N PRO A 140 -19.23 2.42 -11.84
CA PRO A 140 -20.32 2.84 -12.70
C PRO A 140 -19.77 3.53 -13.96
N ARG A 141 -20.47 3.41 -15.08
CA ARG A 141 -19.97 3.94 -16.36
C ARG A 141 -19.65 5.44 -16.31
N ALA A 142 -20.46 6.25 -15.63
CA ALA A 142 -20.20 7.68 -15.47
C ALA A 142 -18.83 7.97 -14.84
N LEU A 143 -18.42 7.19 -13.83
CA LEU A 143 -17.10 7.31 -13.20
C LEU A 143 -15.97 7.00 -14.20
N LEU A 144 -16.16 5.96 -15.02
CA LEU A 144 -15.18 5.57 -16.04
C LEU A 144 -15.08 6.60 -17.17
N GLU A 145 -16.21 7.20 -17.57
CA GLU A 145 -16.25 8.27 -18.58
C GLU A 145 -15.47 9.49 -18.10
N SER A 146 -15.63 9.89 -16.83
CA SER A 146 -14.86 10.96 -16.20
C SER A 146 -13.36 10.60 -16.08
N HIS A 147 -13.04 9.36 -15.68
CA HIS A 147 -11.65 8.94 -15.52
C HIS A 147 -10.88 8.91 -16.85
N TYR A 148 -11.54 8.48 -17.94
CA TYR A 148 -10.94 8.40 -19.28
C TYR A 148 -11.33 9.57 -20.19
N GLU A 149 -11.77 10.71 -19.66
CA GLU A 149 -12.26 11.85 -20.45
C GLU A 149 -11.27 12.29 -21.53
N GLU A 150 -9.96 12.29 -21.22
CA GLU A 150 -8.87 12.62 -22.15
C GLU A 150 -8.75 11.68 -23.36
N HIS A 151 -9.48 10.57 -23.36
CA HIS A 151 -9.52 9.60 -24.44
C HIS A 151 -10.81 9.66 -25.26
N LYS A 152 -11.75 10.55 -24.91
CA LYS A 152 -12.99 10.75 -25.65
C LYS A 152 -12.70 11.07 -27.12
N GLY A 153 -13.42 10.41 -28.02
CA GLY A 153 -13.23 10.52 -29.48
C GLY A 153 -12.13 9.62 -30.05
N LYS A 154 -11.31 8.95 -29.23
CA LYS A 154 -10.35 7.95 -29.71
C LYS A 154 -11.09 6.63 -30.02
N LYS A 155 -10.64 5.92 -31.06
CA LYS A 155 -11.27 4.66 -31.53
C LYS A 155 -11.37 3.57 -30.44
N PHE A 156 -10.50 3.61 -29.44
CA PHE A 156 -10.44 2.64 -28.35
C PHE A 156 -11.23 3.07 -27.10
N TYR A 157 -11.86 4.24 -27.07
CA TYR A 157 -12.56 4.77 -25.90
C TYR A 157 -13.71 3.86 -25.44
N GLU A 158 -14.64 3.54 -26.32
CA GLU A 158 -15.77 2.65 -25.98
C GLU A 158 -15.33 1.23 -25.60
N PRO A 159 -14.42 0.58 -26.34
CA PRO A 159 -13.83 -0.68 -25.91
C PRO A 159 -13.16 -0.61 -24.53
N LEU A 160 -12.48 0.50 -24.20
CA LEU A 160 -11.83 0.69 -22.91
C LEU A 160 -12.86 0.78 -21.78
N LEU A 161 -13.91 1.58 -21.94
CA LEU A 161 -14.97 1.71 -20.93
C LEU A 161 -15.72 0.39 -20.74
N SER A 162 -16.07 -0.30 -21.82
CA SER A 162 -16.70 -1.62 -21.78
C SER A 162 -15.83 -2.64 -21.06
N TYR A 163 -14.53 -2.63 -21.35
CA TYR A 163 -13.57 -3.49 -20.69
C TYR A 163 -13.45 -3.21 -19.19
N ILE A 164 -13.20 -1.97 -18.78
CA ILE A 164 -13.02 -1.63 -17.35
C ILE A 164 -14.34 -1.82 -16.59
N GLY A 165 -15.48 -1.54 -17.23
CA GLY A 165 -16.81 -1.75 -16.66
C GLY A 165 -17.31 -3.21 -16.69
N SER A 166 -16.54 -4.16 -17.23
CA SER A 166 -16.96 -5.57 -17.36
C SER A 166 -16.88 -6.38 -16.06
N GLY A 167 -16.21 -5.86 -15.03
CA GLY A 167 -16.02 -6.55 -13.76
C GLY A 167 -15.47 -5.63 -12.68
N PRO A 168 -15.27 -6.15 -11.45
CA PRO A 168 -14.81 -5.35 -10.34
C PRO A 168 -13.36 -4.89 -10.57
N VAL A 169 -13.06 -3.70 -10.08
CA VAL A 169 -11.71 -3.16 -9.98
C VAL A 169 -11.32 -2.99 -8.53
N VAL A 170 -10.02 -2.96 -8.25
CA VAL A 170 -9.50 -2.56 -6.93
C VAL A 170 -8.80 -1.22 -7.10
N ALA A 171 -9.44 -0.17 -6.61
CA ALA A 171 -8.89 1.18 -6.56
C ALA A 171 -8.09 1.36 -5.27
N MET A 172 -6.93 1.99 -5.35
CA MET A 172 -6.07 2.22 -4.20
C MET A 172 -5.28 3.52 -4.32
N VAL A 173 -4.94 4.09 -3.16
CA VAL A 173 -4.09 5.28 -3.06
C VAL A 173 -2.87 4.93 -2.22
N TRP A 174 -1.69 5.14 -2.81
CA TRP A 174 -0.40 4.93 -2.17
C TRP A 174 0.29 6.25 -1.94
N GLU A 175 0.90 6.41 -0.77
CA GLU A 175 1.62 7.59 -0.34
C GLU A 175 3.10 7.29 -0.12
N GLY A 176 3.96 8.21 -0.53
CA GLY A 176 5.40 8.17 -0.26
C GLY A 176 6.23 8.91 -1.31
N LEU A 177 7.51 9.08 -1.01
CA LEU A 177 8.47 9.79 -1.85
C LEU A 177 8.48 9.29 -3.31
N ASN A 178 8.20 10.18 -4.27
CA ASN A 178 8.18 9.87 -5.71
C ASN A 178 7.27 8.67 -6.09
N VAL A 179 6.23 8.39 -5.31
CA VAL A 179 5.32 7.25 -5.52
C VAL A 179 4.67 7.24 -6.90
N ILE A 180 4.44 8.40 -7.53
CA ILE A 180 3.89 8.46 -8.90
C ILE A 180 4.91 7.91 -9.90
N THR A 181 6.11 8.49 -9.91
CA THR A 181 7.16 8.13 -10.87
C THR A 181 7.67 6.70 -10.63
N VAL A 182 7.92 6.33 -9.38
CA VAL A 182 8.41 5.00 -9.03
C VAL A 182 7.30 3.96 -9.15
N GLY A 183 6.06 4.29 -8.79
CA GLY A 183 4.91 3.43 -9.03
C GLY A 183 4.77 3.08 -10.50
N ARG A 184 4.89 4.06 -11.41
CA ARG A 184 4.93 3.82 -12.86
C ARG A 184 6.06 2.90 -13.31
N LYS A 185 7.25 3.03 -12.70
CA LYS A 185 8.37 2.11 -12.97
C LYS A 185 8.06 0.69 -12.50
N MET A 186 7.47 0.52 -11.31
CA MET A 186 7.06 -0.78 -10.78
C MET A 186 5.98 -1.45 -11.64
N LEU A 187 5.06 -0.66 -12.18
CA LEU A 187 4.00 -1.14 -13.07
C LEU A 187 4.57 -1.67 -14.40
N GLY A 188 5.65 -1.09 -14.91
CA GLY A 188 6.21 -1.37 -16.23
C GLY A 188 5.56 -0.54 -17.34
N ALA A 189 6.06 -0.68 -18.58
CA ALA A 189 5.51 0.02 -19.75
C ALA A 189 4.03 -0.32 -19.98
N THR A 190 3.26 0.59 -20.57
CA THR A 190 1.82 0.35 -20.85
C THR A 190 1.60 -0.88 -21.74
N ASP A 191 2.50 -1.08 -22.70
CA ASP A 191 2.61 -2.28 -23.52
C ASP A 191 3.43 -3.35 -22.78
N PRO A 192 2.81 -4.47 -22.36
CA PRO A 192 3.52 -5.53 -21.65
C PRO A 192 4.71 -6.11 -22.41
N ALA A 193 4.67 -6.12 -23.75
CA ALA A 193 5.78 -6.61 -24.57
C ALA A 193 7.05 -5.74 -24.45
N LYS A 194 6.92 -4.52 -23.91
CA LYS A 194 8.00 -3.57 -23.62
C LYS A 194 8.27 -3.41 -22.12
N SER A 195 7.63 -4.23 -21.29
CA SER A 195 7.82 -4.20 -19.85
C SER A 195 8.91 -5.16 -19.44
N GLU A 196 9.88 -4.68 -18.67
CA GLU A 196 10.99 -5.50 -18.19
C GLU A 196 10.52 -6.57 -17.18
N PRO A 197 11.16 -7.75 -17.15
CA PRO A 197 10.96 -8.73 -16.07
C PRO A 197 11.15 -8.09 -14.69
N GLY A 198 10.32 -8.48 -13.73
CA GLY A 198 10.25 -7.89 -12.39
C GLY A 198 9.25 -6.72 -12.26
N THR A 199 8.79 -6.15 -13.38
CA THR A 199 7.66 -5.20 -13.37
C THR A 199 6.33 -5.96 -13.35
N ILE A 200 5.26 -5.33 -12.83
CA ILE A 200 3.94 -5.97 -12.72
C ILE A 200 3.44 -6.44 -14.11
N ARG A 201 3.58 -5.61 -15.13
CA ARG A 201 3.15 -5.98 -16.49
C ARG A 201 4.12 -6.96 -17.15
N GLY A 202 5.42 -6.84 -16.92
CA GLY A 202 6.40 -7.79 -17.45
C GLY A 202 6.19 -9.21 -16.92
N ASP A 203 5.84 -9.33 -15.63
CA ASP A 203 5.67 -10.64 -14.99
C ASP A 203 4.30 -11.27 -15.27
N TYR A 204 3.27 -10.45 -15.47
CA TYR A 204 1.90 -10.95 -15.46
C TYR A 204 1.09 -10.66 -16.72
N ALA A 205 1.49 -9.76 -17.63
CA ALA A 205 0.69 -9.37 -18.79
C ALA A 205 1.36 -9.74 -20.11
N ILE A 206 0.55 -9.91 -21.16
CA ILE A 206 1.03 -10.25 -22.50
C ILE A 206 0.63 -9.19 -23.53
N VAL A 207 -0.59 -8.63 -23.43
CA VAL A 207 -1.13 -7.69 -24.43
C VAL A 207 -1.69 -6.42 -23.79
N THR A 208 -1.57 -5.28 -24.48
CA THR A 208 -1.95 -3.95 -23.96
C THR A 208 -3.40 -3.85 -23.48
N GLY A 209 -4.34 -4.52 -24.17
CA GLY A 209 -5.76 -4.53 -23.80
C GLY A 209 -6.08 -5.29 -22.52
N ARG A 210 -5.12 -6.06 -21.97
CA ARG A 210 -5.22 -6.87 -20.75
C ARG A 210 -3.93 -6.70 -19.94
N ASN A 211 -3.63 -5.46 -19.58
CA ASN A 211 -2.41 -5.06 -18.90
C ASN A 211 -2.58 -4.85 -17.39
N ILE A 212 -3.64 -5.40 -16.79
CA ILE A 212 -3.81 -5.69 -15.35
C ILE A 212 -3.99 -4.48 -14.43
N VAL A 213 -3.33 -3.38 -14.72
CA VAL A 213 -3.16 -2.30 -13.75
C VAL A 213 -3.05 -0.94 -14.43
N HIS A 214 -3.57 0.09 -13.77
CA HIS A 214 -3.44 1.51 -14.09
C HIS A 214 -2.67 2.22 -12.97
N GLY A 215 -1.94 3.28 -13.32
CA GLY A 215 -1.35 4.18 -12.34
C GLY A 215 -1.21 5.59 -12.94
N SER A 216 -1.45 6.61 -12.12
CA SER A 216 -1.35 8.02 -12.52
C SER A 216 0.00 8.34 -13.15
N ASP A 217 0.02 9.24 -14.13
CA ASP A 217 1.22 9.56 -14.92
C ASP A 217 1.91 10.87 -14.53
N SER A 218 1.28 11.64 -13.66
CA SER A 218 1.72 12.96 -13.21
C SER A 218 1.02 13.33 -11.91
N ASP A 219 1.57 14.28 -11.16
CA ASP A 219 0.95 14.84 -9.95
C ASP A 219 -0.48 15.36 -10.22
N LYS A 220 -0.64 16.12 -11.31
CA LYS A 220 -1.96 16.63 -11.73
C LYS A 220 -2.96 15.51 -11.99
N ALA A 221 -2.54 14.44 -12.68
CA ALA A 221 -3.41 13.29 -12.93
C ALA A 221 -3.72 12.55 -11.62
N ALA A 222 -2.74 12.35 -10.76
CA ALA A 222 -2.91 11.67 -9.48
C ALA A 222 -3.92 12.39 -8.58
N LYS A 223 -3.78 13.71 -8.40
CA LYS A 223 -4.73 14.51 -7.62
C LYS A 223 -6.16 14.36 -8.15
N ARG A 224 -6.35 14.57 -9.45
CA ARG A 224 -7.67 14.43 -10.11
C ARG A 224 -8.24 13.01 -9.95
N GLU A 225 -7.42 11.99 -10.17
CA GLU A 225 -7.85 10.60 -10.08
C GLU A 225 -8.22 10.22 -8.64
N ILE A 226 -7.45 10.65 -7.65
CA ILE A 226 -7.77 10.43 -6.23
C ILE A 226 -9.11 11.10 -5.88
N ASP A 227 -9.27 12.39 -6.22
CA ASP A 227 -10.50 13.15 -5.93
C ASP A 227 -11.74 12.57 -6.65
N LEU A 228 -11.54 11.97 -7.83
CA LEU A 228 -12.60 11.33 -8.59
C LEU A 228 -13.03 9.98 -7.99
N TRP A 229 -12.07 9.19 -7.51
CA TRP A 229 -12.31 7.82 -7.04
C TRP A 229 -12.59 7.73 -5.56
N PHE A 230 -12.10 8.64 -4.73
CA PHE A 230 -12.21 8.60 -3.27
C PHE A 230 -12.73 9.91 -2.70
N ARG A 231 -13.66 9.81 -1.75
CA ARG A 231 -14.03 10.94 -0.91
C ARG A 231 -12.91 11.21 0.12
N PRO A 232 -12.80 12.44 0.63
CA PRO A 232 -11.82 12.75 1.67
C PRO A 232 -11.89 11.84 2.91
N ASP A 233 -13.08 11.38 3.30
CA ASP A 233 -13.28 10.47 4.44
C ASP A 233 -12.83 9.03 4.18
N GLU A 234 -12.60 8.66 2.90
CA GLU A 234 -12.07 7.35 2.52
C GLU A 234 -10.53 7.31 2.55
N ILE A 235 -9.86 8.45 2.76
CA ILE A 235 -8.40 8.56 2.83
C ILE A 235 -7.96 8.55 4.30
N ALA A 236 -7.37 7.44 4.73
CA ALA A 236 -6.87 7.27 6.09
C ALA A 236 -5.59 8.08 6.32
N ASN A 237 -5.53 8.75 7.48
CA ASN A 237 -4.31 9.36 7.99
C ASN A 237 -3.82 8.57 9.21
N TRP A 238 -2.67 7.91 9.11
CA TRP A 238 -2.14 7.03 10.14
C TRP A 238 -0.60 7.06 10.18
N PRO A 239 0.02 6.85 11.36
CA PRO A 239 1.47 6.84 11.51
C PRO A 239 2.06 5.53 10.98
N HIS A 240 3.07 5.61 10.12
CA HIS A 240 3.73 4.41 9.59
C HIS A 240 4.94 4.05 10.46
N THR A 241 4.82 3.03 11.32
CA THR A 241 5.88 2.69 12.29
C THR A 241 7.24 2.41 11.65
N ALA A 242 7.26 1.90 10.41
CA ALA A 242 8.49 1.62 9.67
C ALA A 242 9.10 2.85 8.98
N GLU A 243 8.43 4.01 8.99
CA GLU A 243 8.83 5.23 8.29
C GLU A 243 10.27 5.65 8.59
N ARG A 244 10.67 5.62 9.87
CA ARG A 244 12.04 5.94 10.31
C ARG A 244 13.15 5.03 9.76
N TRP A 245 12.77 3.88 9.19
CA TRP A 245 13.69 2.92 8.58
C TRP A 245 13.64 2.97 7.05
N ILE A 246 12.69 3.73 6.49
CA ILE A 246 12.47 3.87 5.04
C ILE A 246 13.02 5.20 4.55
N TYR A 247 12.86 6.27 5.35
CA TYR A 247 13.34 7.61 5.05
C TYR A 247 14.46 8.02 6.02
N GLU A 248 15.42 8.79 5.51
CA GLU A 248 16.56 9.37 6.26
C GLU A 248 16.19 10.65 7.00
#